data_AF-A0A836SE75-F1
#
_entry.id   AF-A0A836SE75-F1
#
_cell.length_a   1.000
_cell.length_b   1.000
_cell.length_c   1.000
_cell.angle_alpha   90.00
_cell.angle_beta   90.00
_cell.angle_gamma   90.00
#
_symmetry.space_group_name_H-M   'P 1'
#
loop_
_entity.id
_entity.type
_entity.pdbx_description
1 polymer ?
#
loop_
_entity_poly.entity_id
_entity_poly.type
_entity_poly.pdbx_seq_one_letter_code
_entity_poly.pdbx_strand_id
1 'polypeptide(L)'
;MLLEKLLFTSCLLSGMTRFKENKTCVEMKPLPGETLLFFCIDNNSKGHSNCQNCELRKKLWGKEEGQRICDLLVFYAKDDQIKGNKRVLCFVELKDNKSDLNDAVEQVINTYDGIKTHLKFTNEYEIKAFLIGHHGTPPIKSIQNELEQRFGTNNYLYDGKASQFPQFLRGEETLNNSTRKKKKQNRRNKNK
;
A
#
# COMPACT_ATOMS: atom_id res chain seq x y z
N MET A 1 20.42 -3.49 4.90
CA MET A 1 19.11 -2.86 5.19
C MET A 1 18.03 -3.38 4.25
N LEU A 2 16.74 -3.30 4.62
CA LEU A 2 15.61 -3.76 3.81
C LEU A 2 15.55 -3.05 2.44
N LEU A 3 15.66 -1.72 2.45
CA LEU A 3 15.64 -0.90 1.23
C LEU A 3 16.78 -1.27 0.27
N GLU A 4 18.02 -1.44 0.76
CA GLU A 4 19.14 -1.85 -0.09
C GLU A 4 18.84 -3.16 -0.81
N LYS A 5 18.31 -4.15 -0.08
CA LYS A 5 17.94 -5.44 -0.67
C LYS A 5 16.83 -5.32 -1.72
N LEU A 6 15.88 -4.39 -1.54
CA LEU A 6 14.85 -4.08 -2.53
C LEU A 6 15.43 -3.34 -3.75
N LEU A 7 16.32 -2.38 -3.54
CA LEU A 7 16.97 -1.59 -4.59
C LEU A 7 17.87 -2.44 -5.50
N PHE A 8 18.46 -3.51 -4.97
CA PHE A 8 19.21 -4.49 -5.76
C PHE A 8 18.32 -5.53 -6.46
N THR A 9 17.00 -5.33 -6.49
CA THR A 9 16.09 -6.18 -7.27
C THR A 9 15.69 -5.49 -8.55
N SER A 10 15.55 -6.27 -9.62
CA SER A 10 15.01 -5.89 -10.92
C SER A 10 13.53 -5.47 -10.90
N CYS A 11 12.91 -5.44 -9.71
CA CYS A 11 11.49 -5.10 -9.51
C CYS A 11 11.24 -3.59 -9.51
N LEU A 12 12.30 -2.77 -9.40
CA LEU A 12 12.18 -1.31 -9.33
C LEU A 12 11.65 -0.72 -10.65
N LEU A 13 10.58 0.05 -10.53
CA LEU A 13 9.98 0.83 -11.60
C LEU A 13 10.57 2.25 -11.61
N SER A 14 11.78 2.39 -12.17
CA SER A 14 12.55 3.63 -12.12
C SER A 14 11.79 4.84 -12.70
N GLY A 15 11.77 5.94 -11.94
CA GLY A 15 11.11 7.20 -12.34
C GLY A 15 9.57 7.17 -12.34
N MET A 16 8.95 6.04 -12.01
CA MET A 16 7.49 5.93 -12.01
C MET A 16 6.88 6.58 -10.77
N THR A 17 5.85 7.38 -11.01
CA THR A 17 5.04 8.07 -9.98
C THR A 17 3.59 7.61 -10.00
N ARG A 18 3.25 6.69 -10.92
CA ARG A 18 1.92 6.13 -11.11
C ARG A 18 2.03 4.66 -11.44
N PHE A 19 1.19 3.84 -10.82
CA PHE A 19 1.01 2.43 -11.14
C PHE A 19 -0.47 2.17 -11.39
N LYS A 20 -0.77 1.51 -12.52
CA LYS A 20 -2.13 1.25 -12.98
C LYS A 20 -2.29 -0.22 -13.30
N GLU A 21 -3.40 -0.78 -12.84
CA GLU A 21 -3.87 -2.13 -13.13
C GLU A 21 -5.33 -2.05 -13.54
N ASN A 22 -5.67 -2.55 -14.74
CA ASN A 22 -7.00 -2.46 -15.32
C ASN A 22 -7.59 -1.03 -15.28
N LYS A 23 -8.62 -0.79 -14.46
CA LYS A 23 -9.29 0.51 -14.28
C LYS A 23 -8.82 1.28 -13.05
N THR A 24 -7.94 0.68 -12.25
CA THR A 24 -7.54 1.15 -10.93
C THR A 24 -6.10 1.62 -10.97
N CYS A 25 -5.75 2.66 -10.19
CA CYS A 25 -4.37 3.13 -10.11
C CYS A 25 -4.07 3.82 -8.79
N VAL A 26 -2.78 3.86 -8.45
CA VAL A 26 -2.20 4.77 -7.47
C VAL A 26 -1.28 5.74 -8.18
N GLU A 27 -1.29 7.00 -7.74
CA GLU A 27 -0.43 8.05 -8.27
C GLU A 27 0.00 8.99 -7.14
N MET A 28 1.28 9.32 -7.13
CA MET A 28 1.87 10.27 -6.20
C MET A 28 3.12 10.87 -6.83
N LYS A 29 3.17 12.21 -6.88
CA LYS A 29 4.40 12.93 -7.21
C LYS A 29 5.17 13.24 -5.92
N PRO A 30 6.47 12.93 -5.84
CA PRO A 30 7.29 13.33 -4.70
C PRO A 30 7.42 14.86 -4.66
N LEU A 31 7.37 15.43 -3.47
CA LEU A 31 7.71 16.82 -3.19
C LEU A 31 9.23 16.96 -2.96
N PRO A 32 9.78 18.19 -2.93
CA PRO A 32 11.17 18.41 -2.55
C PRO A 32 11.50 17.74 -1.21
N GLY A 33 12.57 16.96 -1.17
CA GLY A 33 12.99 16.18 0.00
C GLY A 33 12.20 14.87 0.20
N GLU A 34 11.31 14.48 -0.71
CA GLU A 34 10.64 13.17 -0.68
C GLU A 34 11.31 12.20 -1.67
N THR A 35 11.47 10.95 -1.25
CA THR A 35 11.82 9.83 -2.11
C THR A 35 10.60 8.93 -2.24
N LEU A 36 10.27 8.55 -3.47
CA LEU A 36 9.20 7.61 -3.79
C LEU A 36 9.73 6.57 -4.78
N LEU A 37 9.59 5.30 -4.45
CA LEU A 37 10.02 4.18 -5.29
C LEU A 37 8.92 3.13 -5.38
N PHE A 38 8.59 2.72 -6.59
CA PHE A 38 7.60 1.69 -6.88
C PHE A 38 8.31 0.40 -7.26
N PHE A 39 7.94 -0.72 -6.65
CA PHE A 39 8.46 -2.04 -6.99
C PHE A 39 7.30 -2.94 -7.39
N CYS A 40 7.25 -3.36 -8.65
CA CYS A 40 6.28 -4.33 -9.10
C CYS A 40 6.76 -5.73 -8.74
N ILE A 41 5.96 -6.48 -7.98
CA ILE A 41 6.38 -7.78 -7.44
C ILE A 41 5.51 -8.94 -7.94
N ASP A 42 4.30 -8.68 -8.42
CA ASP A 42 3.49 -9.68 -9.11
C ASP A 42 3.82 -9.74 -10.60
N ASN A 43 4.16 -10.93 -11.08
CA ASN A 43 4.48 -11.18 -12.49
C ASN A 43 3.21 -11.22 -13.36
N ASN A 44 2.03 -11.31 -12.74
CA ASN A 44 0.75 -11.25 -13.42
C ASN A 44 0.20 -9.83 -13.58
N SER A 45 0.80 -8.82 -12.94
CA SER A 45 0.33 -7.44 -13.03
C SER A 45 0.39 -6.97 -14.49
N LYS A 46 -0.79 -6.66 -15.04
CA LYS A 46 -0.91 -6.34 -16.46
C LYS A 46 -0.48 -4.90 -16.72
N GLY A 47 0.43 -4.71 -17.68
CA GLY A 47 0.76 -3.38 -18.23
C GLY A 47 2.12 -2.82 -17.88
N HIS A 48 2.99 -3.57 -17.17
CA HIS A 48 4.35 -3.11 -16.84
C HIS A 48 5.37 -4.23 -17.12
N SER A 49 6.18 -4.07 -18.17
CA SER A 49 7.14 -5.09 -18.64
C SER A 49 8.19 -5.49 -17.58
N ASN A 50 8.49 -4.60 -16.64
CA ASN A 50 9.49 -4.87 -15.61
C ASN A 50 8.99 -5.80 -14.48
N CYS A 51 7.69 -6.03 -14.37
CA CYS A 51 7.13 -6.98 -13.38
C CYS A 51 7.59 -8.42 -13.62
N GLN A 52 7.78 -8.80 -14.89
CA GLN A 52 8.11 -10.18 -15.28
C GLN A 52 9.51 -10.62 -14.84
N ASN A 53 10.42 -9.65 -14.65
CA ASN A 53 11.80 -9.92 -14.29
C ASN A 53 12.09 -9.74 -12.80
N CYS A 54 11.05 -9.62 -11.96
CA CYS A 54 11.23 -9.35 -10.53
C CYS A 54 11.86 -10.55 -9.78
N GLU A 55 13.18 -10.48 -9.55
CA GLU A 55 13.93 -11.51 -8.82
C GLU A 55 13.61 -11.54 -7.31
N LEU A 56 12.96 -10.49 -6.77
CA LEU A 56 12.52 -10.48 -5.38
C LEU A 56 11.52 -11.60 -5.11
N ARG A 57 10.59 -11.86 -6.04
CA ARG A 57 9.61 -12.94 -5.89
C ARG A 57 10.30 -14.29 -5.72
N LYS A 58 11.26 -14.60 -6.58
CA LYS A 58 12.04 -15.85 -6.49
C LYS A 58 12.82 -15.96 -5.18
N LYS A 59 13.34 -14.83 -4.67
CA LYS A 59 14.05 -14.80 -3.38
C LYS A 59 13.14 -15.02 -2.18
N LEU A 60 11.90 -14.54 -2.23
CA LEU A 60 10.96 -14.59 -1.11
C LEU A 60 10.08 -15.85 -1.10
N TRP A 61 9.74 -16.38 -2.29
CA TRP A 61 8.81 -17.52 -2.43
C TRP A 61 9.37 -18.66 -3.30
N GLY A 62 10.65 -18.60 -3.69
CA GLY A 62 11.29 -19.68 -4.44
C GLY A 62 10.68 -19.88 -5.84
N LYS A 63 10.40 -21.14 -6.19
CA LYS A 63 9.80 -21.56 -7.48
C LYS A 63 8.27 -21.69 -7.39
N GLU A 64 7.65 -21.23 -6.31
CA GLU A 64 6.20 -21.35 -6.13
C GLU A 64 5.46 -20.35 -7.03
N GLU A 65 5.05 -20.84 -8.21
CA GLU A 65 4.10 -20.14 -9.06
C GLU A 65 2.72 -20.08 -8.39
N GLY A 66 1.97 -19.00 -8.65
CA GLY A 66 0.59 -18.86 -8.16
C GLY A 66 0.42 -18.36 -6.73
N GLN A 67 1.50 -17.98 -6.02
CA GLN A 67 1.38 -17.31 -4.72
C GLN A 67 0.54 -16.03 -4.83
N ARG A 68 -0.44 -15.89 -3.92
CA ARG A 68 -1.28 -14.70 -3.77
C ARG A 68 -0.44 -13.59 -3.15
N ILE A 69 0.24 -12.80 -3.96
CA ILE A 69 1.01 -11.63 -3.53
C ILE A 69 0.36 -10.36 -4.04
N CYS A 70 0.70 -9.22 -3.44
CA CYS A 70 0.14 -7.95 -3.86
C CYS A 70 0.83 -7.39 -5.11
N ASP A 71 0.15 -6.53 -5.84
CA ASP A 71 0.65 -5.99 -7.12
C ASP A 71 1.97 -5.19 -6.94
N LEU A 72 2.00 -4.33 -5.91
CA LEU A 72 3.02 -3.28 -5.79
C LEU A 72 3.52 -3.11 -4.35
N LEU A 73 4.85 -3.00 -4.19
CA LEU A 73 5.45 -2.41 -2.99
C LEU A 73 5.84 -0.96 -3.28
N VAL A 74 5.60 -0.08 -2.31
CA VAL A 74 5.96 1.33 -2.40
C VAL A 74 6.84 1.70 -1.23
N PHE A 75 8.05 2.15 -1.53
CA PHE A 75 8.91 2.81 -0.56
C PHE A 75 8.69 4.31 -0.63
N TYR A 76 8.46 4.93 0.53
CA TYR A 76 8.39 6.37 0.68
C TYR A 76 9.29 6.81 1.83
N ALA A 77 10.02 7.89 1.64
CA ALA A 77 10.78 8.52 2.71
C ALA A 77 10.76 10.03 2.52
N LYS A 78 10.90 10.75 3.63
CA LYS A 78 11.10 12.20 3.64
C LYS A 78 12.41 12.48 4.36
N ASP A 79 13.19 13.39 3.80
CA ASP A 79 14.58 13.67 4.17
C ASP A 79 14.84 13.63 5.68
N ASP A 80 15.95 13.01 6.04
CA ASP A 80 16.29 12.53 7.38
C ASP A 80 16.69 13.68 8.34
N GLN A 81 16.72 14.93 7.83
CA GLN A 81 16.95 16.16 8.61
C GLN A 81 15.84 16.43 9.64
N ILE A 82 14.66 15.82 9.48
CA ILE A 82 13.57 15.90 10.46
C ILE A 82 13.66 14.69 11.39
N LYS A 83 14.16 14.92 12.61
CA LYS A 83 14.24 13.91 13.67
C LYS A 83 12.86 13.26 13.90
N GLY A 84 12.76 11.96 13.67
CA GLY A 84 11.53 11.19 13.84
C GLY A 84 10.78 10.82 12.55
N ASN A 85 11.26 11.22 11.36
CA ASN A 85 10.73 10.70 10.11
C ASN A 85 11.00 9.19 10.00
N LYS A 86 9.92 8.41 9.86
CA LYS A 86 10.02 6.99 9.53
C LYS A 86 9.98 6.80 8.02
N ARG A 87 10.74 5.82 7.54
CA ARG A 87 10.63 5.33 6.18
C ARG A 87 9.35 4.50 6.08
N VAL A 88 8.56 4.66 5.04
CA VAL A 88 7.34 3.90 4.83
C VAL A 88 7.60 2.79 3.83
N LEU A 89 7.22 1.56 4.17
CA LEU A 89 7.03 0.49 3.20
C LEU A 89 5.54 0.16 3.13
N CYS A 90 4.93 0.44 1.98
CA CYS A 90 3.51 0.26 1.76
C CYS A 90 3.26 -0.90 0.79
N PHE A 91 2.39 -1.83 1.20
CA PHE A 91 1.90 -2.94 0.41
C PHE A 91 0.62 -2.51 -0.28
N VAL A 92 0.60 -2.51 -1.61
CA VAL A 92 -0.49 -1.94 -2.41
C VAL A 92 -1.11 -3.03 -3.26
N GLU A 93 -2.43 -3.14 -3.18
CA GLU A 93 -3.23 -4.05 -4.01
C GLU A 93 -4.35 -3.28 -4.71
N LEU A 94 -4.50 -3.53 -6.01
CA LEU A 94 -5.42 -2.83 -6.90
C LEU A 94 -6.48 -3.80 -7.44
N LYS A 95 -7.70 -3.74 -6.92
CA LYS A 95 -8.85 -4.43 -7.50
C LYS A 95 -9.71 -3.49 -8.33
N ASP A 96 -10.24 -3.98 -9.44
CA ASP A 96 -11.19 -3.27 -10.28
C ASP A 96 -12.66 -3.60 -9.94
N ASN A 97 -12.87 -4.65 -9.14
CA ASN A 97 -14.16 -5.09 -8.65
C ASN A 97 -14.21 -5.18 -7.11
N LYS A 98 -15.41 -5.40 -6.58
CA LYS A 98 -15.69 -5.42 -5.14
C LYS A 98 -15.49 -6.80 -4.49
N SER A 99 -15.77 -7.87 -5.23
CA SER A 99 -15.74 -9.25 -4.71
C SER A 99 -14.35 -9.67 -4.27
N ASP A 100 -13.32 -9.02 -4.82
CA ASP A 100 -11.95 -9.48 -4.71
C ASP A 100 -11.17 -8.74 -3.60
N LEU A 101 -11.83 -7.90 -2.79
CA LEU A 101 -11.16 -7.19 -1.69
C LEU A 101 -10.73 -8.13 -0.55
N ASN A 102 -11.41 -9.26 -0.35
CA ASN A 102 -10.94 -10.27 0.61
C ASN A 102 -9.66 -10.95 0.10
N ASP A 103 -9.61 -11.31 -1.18
CA ASP A 103 -8.39 -11.81 -1.81
C ASP A 103 -7.27 -10.77 -1.74
N ALA A 104 -7.62 -9.49 -1.89
CA ALA A 104 -6.66 -8.39 -1.76
C ALA A 104 -6.03 -8.32 -0.36
N VAL A 105 -6.81 -8.60 0.69
CA VAL A 105 -6.31 -8.70 2.07
C VAL A 105 -5.33 -9.85 2.20
N GLU A 106 -5.68 -11.04 1.70
CA GLU A 106 -4.78 -12.19 1.71
C GLU A 106 -3.47 -11.88 0.99
N GLN A 107 -3.54 -11.21 -0.17
CA GLN A 107 -2.37 -10.83 -0.97
C GLN A 107 -1.43 -9.90 -0.21
N VAL A 108 -1.93 -8.82 0.41
CA VAL A 108 -1.06 -7.90 1.16
C VAL A 108 -0.49 -8.55 2.43
N ILE A 109 -1.24 -9.42 3.11
CA ILE A 109 -0.79 -10.13 4.31
C ILE A 109 0.27 -11.18 3.96
N ASN A 110 0.03 -11.99 2.93
CA ASN A 110 0.98 -13.00 2.48
C ASN A 110 2.28 -12.35 2.01
N THR A 111 2.19 -11.23 1.30
CA THR A 111 3.36 -10.44 0.89
C THR A 111 4.12 -9.92 2.10
N TYR A 112 3.42 -9.35 3.08
CA TYR A 112 4.02 -8.89 4.32
C TYR A 112 4.75 -10.02 5.06
N ASP A 113 4.14 -11.19 5.21
CA ASP A 113 4.74 -12.33 5.92
C ASP A 113 5.97 -12.88 5.20
N GLY A 114 5.91 -12.99 3.88
CA GLY A 114 7.08 -13.39 3.08
C GLY A 114 8.23 -12.42 3.25
N ILE A 115 7.97 -11.11 3.10
CA ILE A 115 9.01 -10.08 3.31
C ILE A 115 9.55 -10.13 4.74
N LYS A 116 8.69 -10.18 5.75
CA LYS A 116 9.09 -10.20 7.17
C LYS A 116 10.00 -11.37 7.51
N THR A 117 9.76 -12.52 6.89
CA THR A 117 10.56 -13.74 7.11
C THR A 117 11.98 -13.61 6.59
N HIS A 118 12.16 -12.96 5.44
CA HIS A 118 13.47 -12.81 4.78
C HIS A 118 14.18 -11.49 5.09
N LEU A 119 13.43 -10.48 5.53
CA LEU A 119 13.87 -9.10 5.65
C LEU A 119 13.39 -8.55 6.99
N LYS A 120 14.33 -8.33 7.92
CA LYS A 120 14.03 -7.74 9.23
C LYS A 120 13.57 -6.30 9.05
N PHE A 121 12.33 -6.02 9.45
CA PHE A 121 11.88 -4.65 9.67
C PHE A 121 12.60 -4.10 10.90
N THR A 122 13.33 -3.00 10.73
CA THR A 122 13.85 -2.22 11.85
C THR A 122 12.79 -1.21 12.29
N ASN A 123 12.94 -0.63 13.48
CA ASN A 123 12.03 0.41 13.99
C ASN A 123 12.05 1.72 13.15
N GLU A 124 12.93 1.79 12.15
CA GLU A 124 13.04 2.88 11.17
C GLU A 124 11.92 2.83 10.12
N TYR A 125 11.23 1.69 10.00
CA TYR A 125 10.16 1.51 9.03
C TYR A 125 8.77 1.57 9.67
N GLU A 126 7.87 2.30 9.03
CA GLU A 126 6.44 2.21 9.17
C GLU A 126 5.88 1.32 8.05
N ILE A 127 5.18 0.27 8.44
CA ILE A 127 4.65 -0.72 7.49
C ILE A 127 3.18 -0.40 7.25
N LYS A 128 2.80 -0.19 5.99
CA LYS A 128 1.44 0.20 5.61
C LYS A 128 0.80 -0.76 4.60
N ALA A 129 -0.52 -0.82 4.56
CA ALA A 129 -1.27 -1.49 3.51
C ALA A 129 -2.30 -0.56 2.84
N PHE A 130 -2.37 -0.56 1.52
CA PHE A 130 -3.33 0.24 0.77
C PHE A 130 -4.07 -0.63 -0.24
N LEU A 131 -5.34 -0.89 0.01
CA LEU A 131 -6.18 -1.74 -0.82
C LEU A 131 -7.20 -0.85 -1.53
N ILE A 132 -7.13 -0.76 -2.85
CA ILE A 132 -8.17 -0.10 -3.64
C ILE A 132 -9.19 -1.14 -4.08
N GLY A 133 -10.45 -0.84 -3.81
CA GLY A 133 -11.61 -1.48 -4.45
C GLY A 133 -12.56 -0.41 -4.97
N HIS A 134 -13.39 -0.77 -5.95
CA HIS A 134 -14.47 0.08 -6.41
C HIS A 134 -15.76 -0.29 -5.65
N HIS A 135 -16.22 0.61 -4.77
CA HIS A 135 -17.50 0.50 -4.05
C HIS A 135 -17.55 -0.63 -3.00
N GLY A 136 -16.46 -0.80 -2.24
CA GLY A 136 -16.38 -1.75 -1.14
C GLY A 136 -17.49 -1.59 -0.10
N THR A 137 -17.89 -2.72 0.47
CA THR A 137 -18.55 -2.73 1.79
C THR A 137 -17.47 -2.60 2.84
N PRO A 138 -17.76 -1.96 3.99
CA PRO A 138 -16.82 -1.95 5.10
C PRO A 138 -16.33 -3.37 5.40
N PRO A 139 -15.03 -3.57 5.69
CA PRO A 139 -14.52 -4.88 6.01
C PRO A 139 -15.19 -5.40 7.28
N ILE A 140 -15.45 -6.70 7.33
CA ILE A 140 -15.94 -7.33 8.55
C ILE A 140 -14.87 -7.24 9.65
N LYS A 141 -15.30 -7.31 10.92
CA LYS A 141 -14.42 -7.06 12.07
C LYS A 141 -13.19 -7.98 12.11
N SER A 142 -13.32 -9.24 11.69
CA SER A 142 -12.18 -10.18 11.64
C SER A 142 -11.08 -9.69 10.70
N ILE A 143 -11.43 -9.23 9.50
CA ILE A 143 -10.49 -8.68 8.51
C ILE A 143 -9.82 -7.41 9.06
N GLN A 144 -10.59 -6.53 9.71
CA GLN A 144 -10.03 -5.32 10.33
C GLN A 144 -9.00 -5.67 11.40
N ASN A 145 -9.32 -6.62 12.28
CA ASN A 145 -8.41 -7.07 13.32
C ASN A 145 -7.12 -7.67 12.72
N GLU A 146 -7.23 -8.43 11.63
CA GLU A 146 -6.09 -9.04 10.97
C GLU A 146 -5.15 -8.01 10.36
N LEU A 147 -5.70 -7.04 9.61
CA LEU A 147 -4.94 -5.92 9.08
C LEU A 147 -4.30 -5.09 10.19
N GLU A 148 -5.04 -4.79 11.26
CA GLU A 148 -4.53 -4.04 12.40
C GLU A 148 -3.39 -4.79 13.13
N GLN A 149 -3.49 -6.12 13.26
CA GLN A 149 -2.44 -6.93 13.88
C GLN A 149 -1.13 -6.90 13.09
N ARG A 150 -1.18 -6.78 11.75
CA ARG A 150 0.02 -6.82 10.89
C ARG A 150 0.63 -5.47 10.60
N PHE A 151 -0.22 -4.47 10.34
CA PHE A 151 0.22 -3.13 9.93
C PHE A 151 0.17 -2.13 11.09
N GLY A 152 -0.66 -2.37 12.11
CA GLY A 152 -0.92 -1.45 13.21
C GLY A 152 -2.13 -0.55 12.96
N THR A 153 -2.61 0.09 14.02
CA THR A 153 -3.73 1.03 13.95
C THR A 153 -3.40 2.20 13.01
N ASN A 154 -4.33 2.56 12.12
CA ASN A 154 -4.19 3.63 11.11
C ASN A 154 -3.13 3.40 10.01
N ASN A 155 -2.45 2.25 9.99
CA ASN A 155 -1.46 1.91 8.96
C ASN A 155 -2.04 1.09 7.82
N TYR A 156 -3.36 1.03 7.70
CA TYR A 156 -4.00 0.41 6.54
C TYR A 156 -5.17 1.27 6.05
N LEU A 157 -5.39 1.25 4.74
CA LEU A 157 -6.60 1.78 4.13
C LEU A 157 -7.26 0.70 3.28
N TYR A 158 -8.42 0.22 3.73
CA TYR A 158 -9.26 -0.73 3.01
C TYR A 158 -10.32 0.04 2.20
N ASP A 159 -10.56 -0.39 0.96
CA ASP A 159 -11.45 0.32 0.01
C ASP A 159 -11.03 1.79 -0.19
N GLY A 160 -9.72 2.00 -0.29
CA GLY A 160 -9.10 3.30 -0.49
C GLY A 160 -9.39 3.86 -1.88
N LYS A 161 -9.46 5.18 -2.01
CA LYS A 161 -9.51 5.84 -3.33
C LYS A 161 -8.11 6.21 -3.78
N ALA A 162 -7.85 6.14 -5.08
CA ALA A 162 -6.58 6.59 -5.68
C ALA A 162 -6.13 7.96 -5.17
N SER A 163 -7.08 8.91 -5.04
CA SER A 163 -6.82 10.28 -4.56
C SER A 163 -6.38 10.40 -3.11
N GLN A 164 -6.46 9.33 -2.32
CA GLN A 164 -6.09 9.29 -0.90
C GLN A 164 -4.71 8.70 -0.67
N PHE A 165 -4.14 8.07 -1.71
CA PHE A 165 -2.85 7.39 -1.63
C PHE A 165 -1.71 8.32 -1.19
N PRO A 166 -1.56 9.56 -1.73
CA PRO A 166 -0.50 10.45 -1.29
C PRO A 166 -0.61 10.85 0.18
N GLN A 167 -1.80 11.23 0.64
CA GLN A 167 -2.02 11.64 2.04
C GLN A 167 -1.78 10.46 3.00
N PHE A 168 -2.27 9.27 2.63
CA PHE A 168 -2.07 8.07 3.41
C PHE A 168 -0.59 7.72 3.57
N LEU A 169 0.19 7.75 2.48
CA LEU A 169 1.64 7.50 2.52
C LEU A 169 2.35 8.50 3.42
N ARG A 170 2.02 9.79 3.28
CA ARG A 170 2.58 10.88 4.10
C ARG A 170 2.18 10.83 5.57
N GLY A 171 1.21 10.00 5.94
CA GLY A 171 0.67 9.96 7.31
C GLY A 171 -0.19 11.18 7.64
N GLU A 172 -0.71 11.87 6.62
CA GLU A 172 -1.69 12.93 6.81
C GLU A 172 -3.05 12.31 7.18
N GLU A 173 -3.84 12.99 8.01
CA GLU A 173 -5.19 12.53 8.34
C GLU A 173 -6.00 12.35 7.06
N THR A 174 -6.22 11.10 6.66
CA THR A 174 -7.10 10.81 5.52
C THR A 174 -8.50 11.31 5.87
N LEU A 175 -9.02 12.24 5.08
CA LEU A 175 -10.37 12.80 5.21
C LEU A 175 -11.43 11.72 4.95
N ASN A 176 -11.65 10.78 5.88
CA ASN A 176 -12.67 9.74 5.75
C ASN A 176 -13.72 9.81 6.88
N ASN A 177 -14.94 10.11 6.44
CA ASN A 177 -16.28 9.86 7.00
C ASN A 177 -16.69 10.40 8.38
N SER A 178 -15.80 10.58 9.36
CA SER A 178 -16.19 11.12 10.69
C SER A 178 -16.56 12.61 10.63
N THR A 179 -15.87 13.39 9.82
CA THR A 179 -16.16 14.82 9.59
C THR A 179 -17.36 15.06 8.68
N ARG A 180 -17.73 14.11 7.80
CA ARG A 180 -18.97 14.21 7.00
C ARG A 180 -20.22 14.04 7.86
N LYS A 181 -20.20 13.17 8.88
CA LYS A 181 -21.30 13.10 9.88
C LYS A 181 -21.40 14.39 10.70
N LYS A 182 -20.28 14.93 11.21
CA LYS A 182 -20.27 16.22 11.93
C LYS A 182 -20.77 17.40 11.07
N LYS A 183 -20.36 17.52 9.80
CA LYS A 183 -20.87 18.58 8.90
C LYS A 183 -22.35 18.44 8.54
N LYS A 184 -22.87 17.21 8.40
CA LYS A 184 -24.29 16.97 8.08
C LYS A 184 -25.20 17.22 9.30
N GLN A 185 -24.70 16.95 10.51
CA GLN A 185 -25.40 17.21 11.77
C GLN A 185 -25.42 18.71 12.12
N ASN A 186 -24.31 19.43 11.90
CA ASN A 186 -24.26 20.89 12.08
C ASN A 186 -25.12 21.68 11.08
N ARG A 187 -25.40 21.15 9.89
CA ARG A 187 -26.35 21.76 8.94
C ARG A 187 -27.82 21.54 9.32
N ARG A 188 -28.15 20.44 10.01
CA ARG A 188 -29.52 20.18 10.50
C ARG A 188 -29.88 21.01 11.73
N ASN A 189 -28.90 21.32 12.59
CA ASN A 189 -29.11 22.15 13.78
C ASN A 189 -29.12 23.66 13.50
N LYS A 190 -28.76 24.11 12.29
CA LYS A 190 -28.86 25.52 11.87
C LYS A 190 -30.17 25.85 11.15
N ASN A 191 -30.98 24.84 10.82
CA ASN A 191 -32.25 24.97 10.11
C ASN A 191 -33.46 24.54 10.97
N LYS A 192 -33.28 24.51 12.30
CA LYS A 192 -34.33 24.40 13.32
C LYS A 192 -34.20 25.63 14.21
#